data_AF-A0A7X7Q2K5-F1
#
_entry.id   AF-A0A7X7Q2K5-F1
#
_cell.length_a   1.000
_cell.length_b   1.000
_cell.length_c   1.000
_cell.angle_alpha   90.00
_cell.angle_beta   90.00
_cell.angle_gamma   90.00
#
_symmetry.space_group_name_H-M   'P 1'
#
loop_
_entity.id
_entity.type
_entity.pdbx_description
1 polymer ?
#
loop_
_entity_poly.entity_id
_entity_poly.type
_entity_poly.pdbx_seq_one_letter_code
_entity_poly.pdbx_strand_id
1 'polypeptide(L)'
;MNFEEKLLEIIKHERRSLGVTILIMAILIPFIIWFFNVEKTINFYFSILAIILVYGVLGVIAYLKFKIIARLKWSLKNYIEYANEVQVFLKRRRASLKSLHGELNLYHLYDDALKLLSEVLIRRYA
;
A
#
# COMPACT_ATOMS: atom_id res chain seq x y z
N MET A 1 5.03 -7.52 -22.32
CA MET A 1 4.17 -7.25 -21.16
C MET A 1 3.74 -5.80 -21.25
N ASN A 2 2.44 -5.54 -21.25
CA ASN A 2 1.90 -4.19 -21.47
C ASN A 2 1.82 -3.40 -20.15
N PHE A 3 1.69 -2.07 -20.25
CA PHE A 3 1.56 -1.17 -19.09
C PHE A 3 0.43 -1.60 -18.15
N GLU A 4 -0.72 -2.00 -18.70
CA GLU A 4 -1.88 -2.46 -17.94
C GLU A 4 -1.59 -3.73 -17.12
N GLU A 5 -0.93 -4.71 -17.72
CA GLU A 5 -0.52 -5.95 -17.04
C GLU A 5 0.43 -5.64 -15.88
N LYS A 6 1.36 -4.69 -16.07
CA LYS A 6 2.31 -4.27 -15.04
C LYS A 6 1.60 -3.54 -13.89
N LEU A 7 0.63 -2.68 -14.19
CA LEU A 7 -0.23 -2.07 -13.18
C LEU A 7 -1.05 -3.10 -12.39
N LEU A 8 -1.61 -4.12 -13.05
CA LEU A 8 -2.33 -5.19 -12.38
C LEU A 8 -1.42 -6.00 -11.45
N GLU A 9 -0.17 -6.25 -11.84
CA GLU A 9 0.83 -6.89 -11.01
C GLU A 9 1.15 -6.06 -9.75
N ILE A 10 1.35 -4.74 -9.91
CA ILE A 10 1.54 -3.81 -8.78
C ILE A 10 0.32 -3.85 -7.85
N ILE A 11 -0.90 -3.80 -8.39
CA ILE A 11 -2.14 -3.86 -7.61
C ILE A 11 -2.22 -5.17 -6.82
N LYS A 12 -1.86 -6.30 -7.43
CA LYS A 12 -1.85 -7.62 -6.76
C LYS A 12 -0.89 -7.61 -5.57
N HIS A 13 0.29 -7.03 -5.75
CA HIS A 13 1.29 -6.96 -4.69
C HIS A 13 0.83 -6.05 -3.53
N GLU A 14 0.34 -4.85 -3.83
CA GLU A 14 -0.19 -3.93 -2.81
C GLU A 14 -1.40 -4.53 -2.06
N ARG A 15 -2.30 -5.24 -2.77
CA ARG A 15 -3.42 -5.97 -2.13
C ARG A 15 -2.94 -7.09 -1.21
N ARG A 16 -1.91 -7.84 -1.60
CA ARG A 16 -1.33 -8.88 -0.73
C ARG A 16 -0.77 -8.27 0.55
N SER A 17 -0.02 -7.18 0.42
CA SER A 17 0.55 -6.46 1.56
C SER A 17 -0.54 -5.87 2.49
N LEU A 18 -1.63 -5.34 1.93
CA LEU A 18 -2.81 -4.93 2.70
C LEU A 18 -3.47 -6.12 3.42
N GLY A 19 -3.60 -7.26 2.73
CA GLY A 19 -4.15 -8.49 3.32
C GLY A 19 -3.35 -8.98 4.53
N VAL A 20 -2.01 -8.93 4.45
CA VAL A 20 -1.13 -9.24 5.59
C VAL A 20 -1.36 -8.27 6.75
N THR A 21 -1.52 -6.97 6.46
CA THR A 21 -1.79 -5.96 7.50
C THR A 21 -3.12 -6.25 8.22
N ILE A 22 -4.18 -6.57 7.46
CA ILE A 22 -5.49 -6.94 8.01
C ILE A 22 -5.40 -8.24 8.82
N LEU A 23 -4.64 -9.23 8.35
CA LEU A 23 -4.43 -10.49 9.07
C LEU A 23 -3.76 -10.26 10.43
N ILE A 24 -2.72 -9.42 10.49
CA ILE A 24 -2.07 -9.04 11.74
C ILE A 24 -3.08 -8.37 12.69
N MET A 25 -3.89 -7.43 12.18
CA MET A 25 -4.95 -6.80 12.97
C MET A 25 -5.98 -7.81 13.48
N ALA A 26 -6.33 -8.82 12.70
CA ALA A 26 -7.27 -9.86 13.10
C ALA A 26 -6.70 -10.80 14.16
N ILE A 27 -5.42 -11.19 14.04
CA ILE A 27 -4.71 -12.02 15.02
C ILE A 27 -4.61 -11.31 16.38
N LEU A 28 -4.49 -9.98 16.39
CA LEU A 28 -4.41 -9.22 17.65
C LEU A 28 -5.74 -9.18 18.42
N ILE A 29 -6.89 -9.40 17.78
CA ILE A 29 -8.22 -9.35 18.43
C ILE A 29 -8.34 -10.37 19.58
N PRO A 30 -8.06 -11.68 19.42
CA PRO A 30 -8.14 -12.64 20.52
C PRO A 30 -7.18 -12.32 21.66
N PHE A 31 -6.00 -11.76 21.37
CA PHE A 31 -5.08 -11.30 22.42
C PHE A 31 -5.69 -10.16 23.24
N ILE A 32 -6.37 -9.23 22.58
CA ILE A 32 -7.08 -8.15 23.27
C ILE A 32 -8.18 -8.71 24.15
N ILE A 33 -9.04 -9.58 23.61
CA ILE A 33 -10.16 -10.16 24.36
C ILE A 33 -9.66 -10.94 25.59
N TRP A 34 -8.61 -11.75 25.42
CA TRP A 34 -7.98 -12.46 26.51
C TRP A 34 -7.40 -11.49 27.55
N PHE A 35 -6.73 -10.43 27.09
CA PHE A 35 -6.12 -9.42 27.96
C PHE A 35 -7.18 -8.71 28.84
N PHE A 36 -8.35 -8.40 28.29
CA PHE A 36 -9.46 -7.77 29.04
C PHE A 36 -10.07 -8.67 30.13
N ASN A 37 -9.81 -9.99 30.11
CA ASN A 37 -10.29 -10.95 31.11
C ASN A 37 -9.30 -11.15 32.28
N VAL A 38 -8.14 -10.49 32.27
CA VAL A 38 -7.13 -10.57 33.35
C VAL A 38 -7.41 -9.51 34.42
N GLU A 39 -6.94 -9.76 35.65
CA GLU A 39 -7.08 -8.86 36.81
C GLU A 39 -6.59 -7.43 36.51
N LYS A 40 -7.40 -6.44 36.90
CA LYS A 40 -7.15 -5.03 36.60
C LYS A 40 -6.11 -4.45 37.57
N THR A 41 -4.90 -4.25 37.06
CA THR A 41 -3.79 -3.59 37.77
C THR A 41 -3.42 -2.26 37.10
N ILE A 42 -2.55 -1.43 37.68
CA ILE A 42 -2.05 -0.22 36.99
C ILE A 42 -1.42 -0.58 35.62
N ASN A 43 -0.71 -1.71 35.56
CA ASN A 43 -0.11 -2.24 34.33
C ASN A 43 -1.13 -2.62 33.24
N PHE A 44 -2.38 -2.91 33.63
CA PHE A 44 -3.48 -3.18 32.69
C PHE A 44 -3.84 -1.94 31.87
N TYR A 45 -3.94 -0.76 32.50
CA TYR A 45 -4.28 0.48 31.81
C TYR A 45 -3.18 0.93 30.83
N PHE A 46 -1.90 0.81 31.22
CA PHE A 46 -0.79 1.11 30.31
C PHE A 46 -0.76 0.16 29.10
N SER A 47 -1.07 -1.12 29.32
CA SER A 47 -1.15 -2.10 28.24
C SER A 47 -2.31 -1.82 27.28
N ILE A 48 -3.48 -1.40 27.77
CA ILE A 48 -4.61 -0.97 26.91
C ILE A 48 -4.20 0.22 26.05
N LEU A 49 -3.54 1.21 26.63
CA LEU A 49 -3.07 2.38 25.88
C LEU A 49 -2.10 1.97 24.76
N ALA A 50 -1.17 1.05 25.05
CA ALA A 50 -0.24 0.51 24.07
C ALA A 50 -0.98 -0.24 22.93
N ILE A 51 -1.98 -1.06 23.26
CA ILE A 51 -2.81 -1.76 22.28
C ILE A 51 -3.53 -0.78 21.36
N ILE A 52 -4.17 0.25 21.91
CA ILE A 52 -4.87 1.28 21.13
C ILE A 52 -3.89 1.98 20.19
N LEU A 53 -2.68 2.29 20.66
CA LEU A 53 -1.65 2.94 19.86
C LEU A 53 -1.18 2.05 18.70
N VAL A 54 -0.98 0.74 18.95
CA VAL A 54 -0.66 -0.25 17.91
C VAL A 54 -1.77 -0.33 16.86
N TYR A 55 -3.04 -0.39 17.28
CA TYR A 55 -4.18 -0.40 16.35
C TYR A 55 -4.29 0.89 15.55
N GLY A 56 -4.03 2.04 16.18
CA GLY A 56 -3.98 3.34 15.50
C GLY A 56 -2.94 3.35 14.39
N VAL A 57 -1.71 2.90 14.69
CA VAL A 57 -0.63 2.81 13.69
C VAL A 57 -0.98 1.84 12.56
N LEU A 58 -1.48 0.65 12.88
CA LEU A 58 -1.90 -0.34 11.87
C LEU A 58 -3.04 0.18 10.99
N GLY A 59 -4.00 0.89 11.59
CA GLY A 59 -5.10 1.54 10.87
C GLY A 59 -4.61 2.61 9.88
N VAL A 60 -3.66 3.46 10.29
CA VAL A 60 -3.04 4.45 9.41
C VAL A 60 -2.31 3.77 8.24
N ILE A 61 -1.55 2.71 8.50
CA ILE A 61 -0.85 1.94 7.46
C ILE A 61 -1.87 1.32 6.48
N ALA A 62 -2.94 0.71 6.98
CA ALA A 62 -3.98 0.11 6.16
C ALA A 62 -4.68 1.15 5.27
N TYR A 63 -5.01 2.33 5.83
CA TYR A 63 -5.61 3.43 5.08
C TYR A 63 -4.70 3.93 3.95
N LEU A 64 -3.41 4.13 4.22
CA LEU A 64 -2.44 4.54 3.20
C LEU A 64 -2.33 3.53 2.06
N LYS A 65 -2.24 2.23 2.38
CA LYS A 65 -2.22 1.15 1.39
C LYS A 65 -3.51 1.12 0.55
N PHE A 66 -4.67 1.28 1.18
CA PHE A 66 -5.95 1.34 0.48
C PHE A 66 -6.00 2.50 -0.52
N LYS A 67 -5.54 3.70 -0.10
CA LYS A 67 -5.46 4.88 -0.97
C LYS A 67 -4.56 4.66 -2.19
N ILE A 68 -3.43 3.96 -2.01
CA ILE A 68 -2.53 3.59 -3.12
C ILE A 68 -3.24 2.66 -4.11
N ILE A 69 -3.90 1.61 -3.62
CA ILE A 69 -4.64 0.64 -4.47
C ILE A 69 -5.76 1.34 -5.23
N ALA A 70 -6.52 2.23 -4.59
CA ALA A 70 -7.57 3.00 -5.24
C ALA A 70 -6.99 3.86 -6.38
N ARG A 71 -5.85 4.52 -6.14
CA ARG A 71 -5.20 5.37 -7.15
C ARG A 71 -4.57 4.57 -8.29
N LEU A 72 -4.06 3.36 -8.02
CA LEU A 72 -3.60 2.43 -9.07
C LEU A 72 -4.75 1.97 -9.95
N LYS A 73 -5.92 1.62 -9.37
CA LYS A 73 -7.12 1.26 -10.14
C LYS A 73 -7.62 2.42 -10.98
N TRP A 74 -7.58 3.64 -10.44
CA TRP A 74 -7.92 4.84 -11.22
C TRP A 74 -6.92 5.06 -12.36
N SER A 75 -5.62 4.87 -12.11
CA SER A 75 -4.57 4.98 -13.13
C SER A 75 -4.76 3.98 -14.26
N LEU A 76 -5.14 2.74 -13.95
CA LEU A 76 -5.43 1.71 -14.95
C LEU A 76 -6.55 2.12 -15.92
N LYS A 77 -7.53 2.91 -15.45
CA LYS A 77 -8.64 3.39 -16.28
C LYS A 77 -8.35 4.70 -17.03
N ASN A 78 -7.44 5.52 -16.51
CA ASN A 78 -7.29 6.92 -16.92
C ASN A 78 -5.88 7.27 -17.44
N TYR A 79 -4.97 6.30 -17.61
CA TYR A 79 -3.58 6.58 -18.00
C TYR A 79 -3.42 7.21 -19.38
N ILE A 80 -4.44 7.08 -20.24
CA ILE A 80 -4.47 7.61 -21.61
C ILE A 80 -4.86 9.09 -21.62
N GLU A 81 -5.86 9.48 -20.84
CA GLU A 81 -6.38 10.86 -20.78
C GLU A 81 -5.61 11.71 -19.75
N TYR A 82 -5.22 11.11 -18.63
CA TYR A 82 -4.57 11.78 -17.50
C TYR A 82 -3.14 11.27 -17.28
N ALA A 83 -2.40 11.09 -18.39
CA ALA A 83 -1.06 10.53 -18.40
C ALA A 83 -0.07 11.22 -17.44
N ASN A 84 -0.12 12.56 -17.38
CA ASN A 84 0.73 13.35 -16.49
C ASN A 84 0.44 13.05 -15.01
N GLU A 85 -0.83 12.96 -14.62
CA GLU A 85 -1.21 12.64 -13.24
C GLU A 85 -0.77 11.24 -12.83
N VAL A 86 -0.96 10.27 -13.73
CA VAL A 86 -0.52 8.89 -13.52
C VAL A 86 1.01 8.84 -13.39
N GLN A 87 1.74 9.53 -14.26
CA GLN A 87 3.20 9.56 -14.19
C GLN A 87 3.72 10.20 -12.90
N VAL A 88 3.12 11.31 -12.45
CA VAL A 88 3.47 11.96 -11.18
C VAL A 88 3.20 11.05 -10.00
N PHE A 89 2.06 10.36 -9.99
CA PHE A 89 1.72 9.39 -8.95
C PHE A 89 2.73 8.25 -8.88
N LEU A 90 3.03 7.61 -10.02
CA LEU A 90 3.99 6.51 -10.10
C LEU A 90 5.40 6.96 -9.68
N LYS A 91 5.86 8.13 -10.12
CA LYS A 91 7.16 8.72 -9.72
C LYS A 91 7.24 8.96 -8.21
N ARG A 92 6.20 9.56 -7.62
CA ARG A 92 6.14 9.82 -6.17
C ARG A 92 6.17 8.52 -5.37
N ARG A 93 5.42 7.51 -5.81
CA ARG A 93 5.39 6.21 -5.13
C ARG A 93 6.73 5.48 -5.25
N ARG A 94 7.35 5.46 -6.43
CA ARG A 94 8.71 4.92 -6.64
C ARG A 94 9.73 5.58 -5.71
N ALA A 95 9.70 6.89 -5.55
CA ALA A 95 10.59 7.62 -4.64
C ALA A 95 10.40 7.21 -3.18
N SER A 96 9.14 7.07 -2.73
CA SER A 96 8.81 6.58 -1.39
C SER A 96 9.30 5.14 -1.15
N LEU A 97 9.22 4.27 -2.15
CA LEU A 97 9.73 2.90 -2.06
C LEU A 97 11.27 2.85 -2.00
N LYS A 98 11.94 3.72 -2.76
CA LYS A 98 13.40 3.86 -2.72
C LYS A 98 13.90 4.25 -1.33
N SER A 99 13.21 5.17 -0.65
CA SER A 99 13.58 5.57 0.71
C SER A 99 13.39 4.46 1.76
N LEU A 100 12.51 3.49 1.50
CA LEU A 100 12.16 2.44 2.46
C LEU A 100 13.10 1.23 2.46
N HIS A 101 14.12 1.17 1.58
CA HIS A 101 15.18 0.15 1.45
C HIS A 101 14.77 -1.35 1.38
N GLY A 102 13.52 -1.71 1.65
CA GLY A 102 13.06 -3.10 1.82
C GLY A 102 12.18 -3.67 0.70
N GLU A 103 11.64 -2.85 -0.20
CA GLU A 103 10.75 -3.30 -1.29
C GLU A 103 11.37 -3.11 -2.68
N LEU A 104 12.60 -3.61 -2.89
CA LEU A 104 13.29 -3.57 -4.19
C LEU A 104 12.42 -4.12 -5.32
N ASN A 105 11.70 -5.22 -5.09
CA ASN A 105 10.79 -5.79 -6.08
C ASN A 105 9.66 -4.83 -6.46
N LEU A 106 9.03 -4.16 -5.49
CA LEU A 106 7.96 -3.20 -5.80
C LEU A 106 8.53 -1.98 -6.52
N TYR A 107 9.69 -1.50 -6.08
CA TYR A 107 10.40 -0.41 -6.75
C TYR A 107 10.63 -0.70 -8.24
N HIS A 108 11.13 -1.89 -8.58
CA HIS A 108 11.36 -2.30 -9.97
C HIS A 108 10.06 -2.37 -10.77
N LEU A 109 8.97 -2.86 -10.18
CA LEU A 109 7.65 -2.87 -10.84
C LEU A 109 7.17 -1.45 -11.19
N TYR A 110 7.34 -0.48 -10.28
CA TYR A 110 7.00 0.91 -10.54
C TYR A 110 7.94 1.59 -11.57
N ASP A 111 9.22 1.22 -11.58
CA ASP A 111 10.18 1.72 -12.58
C ASP A 111 9.85 1.22 -13.99
N ASP A 112 9.54 -0.07 -14.11
CA ASP A 112 9.11 -0.69 -15.38
C ASP A 112 7.79 -0.10 -15.87
N ALA A 113 6.82 0.09 -14.97
CA ALA A 113 5.54 0.71 -15.31
C ALA A 113 5.75 2.14 -15.86
N LEU A 114 6.69 2.92 -15.32
CA LEU A 114 7.01 4.25 -15.82
C LEU A 114 7.62 4.21 -17.23
N LYS A 115 8.50 3.24 -17.53
CA LYS A 115 9.09 3.06 -18.87
C LYS A 115 8.03 2.68 -19.90
N LEU A 116 7.18 1.70 -19.56
CA LEU A 116 6.08 1.27 -20.42
C LEU A 116 5.07 2.40 -20.68
N LEU A 117 4.78 3.24 -19.68
CA LEU A 117 3.93 4.42 -19.88
C LEU A 117 4.55 5.40 -20.88
N SER A 118 5.85 5.68 -20.78
CA SER A 118 6.51 6.56 -21.76
C SER A 118 6.48 6.00 -23.18
N GLU A 119 6.68 4.69 -23.36
CA GLU A 119 6.60 4.05 -24.68
C GLU A 119 5.19 4.15 -25.28
N VAL A 120 4.15 3.97 -24.47
CA VAL A 120 2.75 4.11 -24.90
C VAL A 120 2.44 5.54 -25.34
N LEU A 121 2.94 6.53 -24.58
CA LEU A 121 2.74 7.94 -24.93
C LEU A 121 3.49 8.31 -26.20
N ILE A 122 4.75 7.87 -26.36
CA ILE A 122 5.54 8.11 -27.57
C ILE A 122 4.83 7.52 -28.80
N ARG A 123 4.36 6.26 -28.74
CA ARG A 123 3.66 5.63 -29.88
C ARG A 123 2.36 6.31 -30.28
N ARG A 124 1.74 7.08 -29.39
CA ARG A 124 0.45 7.73 -29.63
C ARG A 124 0.58 9.18 -30.11
N TYR A 125 1.68 9.83 -29.76
CA TYR A 125 1.95 11.24 -30.09
C TYR A 125 3.11 11.44 -31.08
N ALA A 126 3.74 10.35 -31.55
CA ALA A 126 4.65 10.34 -32.69
C ALA A 126 3.88 10.07 -33.99
#